data_AF-N6Y6F2-F1
#
_entry.id   AF-N6Y6F2-F1
#
_cell.length_a   1.000
_cell.length_b   1.000
_cell.length_c   1.000
_cell.angle_alpha   90.00
_cell.angle_beta   90.00
_cell.angle_gamma   90.00
#
_symmetry.space_group_name_H-M   'P 1'
#
loop_
_entity.id
_entity.type
_entity.pdbx_description
1 polymer ?
#
loop_
_entity_poly.entity_id
_entity_poly.type
_entity_poly.pdbx_seq_one_letter_code
_entity_poly.pdbx_strand_id
1 'polypeptide(L)'
;GRRSRDEARFALIVRERLAVLELSGEVDSITLSADSPVAADPRGRDLFGDPAQAGEDAALLLARLQARLGEDGVQRLDLRADHRPEAAWRNAGPSAPAATARAGRDAASGPLSTWTAPPPASTSAGLRPLWLLPAPRPISAPRYTLLGAAERIETGWWDGMPVRRDYYLARDADEVLCWIFESLDAPGQWFVHGYFG
;
A
#
# COMPACT_ATOMS: atom_id res chain seq x y z
N GLY A 1 28.06 -15.99 -3.53
CA GLY A 1 28.54 -14.86 -2.71
C GLY A 1 28.23 -15.12 -1.24
N ARG A 2 29.11 -14.71 -0.32
CA ARG A 2 28.83 -14.78 1.12
C ARG A 2 27.70 -13.82 1.44
N ARG A 3 26.62 -14.30 2.07
CA ARG A 3 25.48 -13.48 2.50
C ARG A 3 25.98 -12.40 3.47
N SER A 4 25.59 -11.15 3.25
CA SER A 4 26.01 -10.01 4.08
C SER A 4 24.91 -8.96 4.09
N ARG A 5 24.82 -8.20 5.19
CA ARG A 5 23.92 -7.05 5.37
C ARG A 5 24.70 -5.79 5.79
N ASP A 6 26.01 -5.82 5.61
CA ASP A 6 26.92 -4.78 6.04
C ASP A 6 26.95 -3.67 4.99
N GLU A 7 26.22 -2.59 5.29
CA GLU A 7 26.11 -1.41 4.44
C GLU A 7 27.48 -0.82 4.11
N ALA A 8 28.37 -0.68 5.10
CA ALA A 8 29.69 -0.09 4.93
C ALA A 8 30.53 -0.93 3.96
N ARG A 9 30.43 -2.26 4.07
CA ARG A 9 31.08 -3.18 3.14
C ARG A 9 30.51 -3.07 1.73
N PHE A 10 29.20 -2.99 1.56
CA PHE A 10 28.58 -2.84 0.24
C PHE A 10 28.95 -1.51 -0.41
N ALA A 11 28.89 -0.41 0.34
CA ALA A 11 29.29 0.90 -0.12
C ALA A 11 30.77 0.93 -0.55
N LEU A 12 31.66 0.28 0.21
CA LEU A 12 33.07 0.14 -0.15
C LEU A 12 33.22 -0.59 -1.49
N ILE A 13 32.58 -1.75 -1.66
CA ILE A 13 32.66 -2.54 -2.90
C ILE A 13 32.10 -1.76 -4.10
N VAL A 14 30.97 -1.05 -3.93
CA VAL A 14 30.39 -0.23 -4.99
C VAL A 14 31.34 0.91 -5.38
N ARG A 15 31.96 1.59 -4.40
CA ARG A 15 32.95 2.63 -4.67
C ARG A 15 34.16 2.10 -5.43
N GLU A 16 34.74 0.97 -5.01
CA GLU A 16 35.88 0.35 -5.70
C GLU A 16 35.52 -0.06 -7.12
N ARG A 17 34.30 -0.57 -7.35
CA ARG A 17 33.86 -0.97 -8.71
C ARG A 17 33.59 0.23 -9.60
N LEU A 18 32.92 1.26 -9.10
CA LEU A 18 32.65 2.47 -9.87
C LEU A 18 33.92 3.25 -10.19
N ALA A 19 34.93 3.21 -9.32
CA ALA A 19 36.21 3.89 -9.53
C ALA A 19 36.99 3.35 -10.74
N VAL A 20 36.74 2.11 -11.15
CA VAL A 20 37.40 1.45 -12.29
C VAL A 20 36.48 1.36 -13.51
N LEU A 21 35.24 1.83 -13.40
CA LEU A 21 34.24 1.73 -14.47
C LEU A 21 34.34 2.98 -15.36
N GLU A 22 34.89 2.80 -16.56
CA GLU A 22 34.88 3.86 -17.57
C GLU A 22 33.50 3.95 -18.22
N LEU A 23 32.85 5.11 -18.04
CA LEU A 23 31.54 5.40 -18.61
C LEU A 23 31.72 6.17 -19.92
N SER A 24 31.26 5.60 -21.02
CA SER A 24 31.37 6.20 -22.36
C SER A 24 30.45 7.41 -22.59
N GLY A 25 29.72 7.86 -21.56
CA GLY A 25 28.75 8.95 -21.63
C GLY A 25 28.13 9.27 -20.27
N GLU A 26 27.18 10.21 -20.26
CA GLU A 26 26.46 10.64 -19.08
C GLU A 26 25.52 9.53 -18.55
N VAL A 27 25.40 9.42 -17.22
CA VAL A 27 24.60 8.39 -16.56
C VAL A 27 23.27 8.99 -16.14
N ASP A 28 22.19 8.51 -16.73
CA ASP A 28 20.82 8.95 -16.43
C ASP A 28 20.19 8.19 -15.24
N SER A 29 20.63 6.96 -14.96
CA SER A 29 20.13 6.18 -13.81
C SER A 29 21.09 5.07 -13.34
N ILE A 30 20.92 4.67 -12.08
CA ILE A 30 21.64 3.55 -11.45
C ILE A 30 20.62 2.64 -10.75
N THR A 31 20.68 1.35 -11.03
CA THR A 31 19.78 0.34 -10.43
C THR A 31 20.57 -0.68 -9.62
N LEU A 32 20.10 -0.99 -8.41
CA LEU A 32 20.64 -2.06 -7.58
C LEU A 32 19.73 -3.29 -7.67
N SER A 33 20.24 -4.40 -8.19
CA SER A 33 19.55 -5.70 -8.19
C SER A 33 20.14 -6.63 -7.14
N ALA A 34 19.28 -7.42 -6.49
CA ALA A 34 19.65 -8.53 -5.63
C ALA A 34 18.92 -9.79 -6.13
N ASP A 35 19.63 -10.67 -6.81
CA ASP A 35 19.02 -11.81 -7.51
C ASP A 35 18.63 -12.96 -6.58
N SER A 36 19.05 -12.91 -5.31
CA SER A 36 18.77 -13.94 -4.31
C SER A 36 18.71 -13.34 -2.91
N PRO A 37 17.69 -12.51 -2.62
CA PRO A 37 17.48 -12.01 -1.27
C PRO A 37 17.19 -13.19 -0.36
N VAL A 38 17.89 -13.25 0.77
CA VAL A 38 17.67 -14.26 1.79
C VAL A 38 16.97 -13.57 2.94
N ALA A 39 15.87 -14.14 3.41
CA ALA A 39 15.19 -13.67 4.60
C ALA A 39 16.22 -13.52 5.74
N ALA A 40 16.34 -12.31 6.27
CA ALA A 40 17.19 -12.07 7.42
C ALA A 40 16.63 -12.89 8.59
N ASP A 41 17.48 -13.66 9.26
CA ASP A 41 17.11 -14.29 10.53
C ASP A 41 16.79 -13.15 11.52
N PRO A 42 15.57 -13.06 12.06
CA PRO A 42 15.19 -12.03 13.03
C PRO A 42 15.97 -12.14 14.36
N ARG A 43 16.84 -13.14 14.53
CA ARG A 43 17.67 -13.32 15.73
C ARG A 43 18.88 -12.38 15.78
N GLY A 44 18.62 -11.09 15.69
CA GLY A 44 19.55 -10.03 15.99
C GLY A 44 18.87 -8.99 16.87
N ARG A 45 18.85 -9.29 18.19
CA ARG A 45 18.18 -8.58 19.30
C ARG A 45 16.68 -8.89 19.40
N ASP A 46 16.25 -8.88 20.66
CA ASP A 46 14.92 -9.23 21.20
C ASP A 46 13.75 -9.01 20.22
N LEU A 47 12.75 -9.90 20.27
CA LEU A 47 11.53 -9.81 19.46
C LEU A 47 10.78 -8.49 19.67
N PHE A 48 11.07 -7.82 20.79
CA PHE A 48 10.69 -6.46 21.13
C PHE A 48 11.92 -5.63 21.50
N GLY A 49 12.95 -5.61 20.63
CA GLY A 49 14.09 -4.70 20.77
C GLY A 49 13.62 -3.34 21.27
N ASP A 50 14.39 -2.70 22.15
CA ASP A 50 13.93 -1.52 22.89
C ASP A 50 13.13 -0.58 21.97
N PRO A 51 11.81 -0.38 22.21
CA PRO A 51 10.95 0.35 21.28
C PRO A 51 11.44 1.79 21.05
N ALA A 52 12.23 2.32 22.00
CA ALA A 52 12.96 3.56 21.80
C ALA A 52 14.02 3.44 20.70
N GLN A 53 14.89 2.43 20.75
CA GLN A 53 15.91 2.16 19.70
C GLN A 53 15.29 1.84 18.34
N ALA A 54 14.23 1.03 18.29
CA ALA A 54 13.55 0.72 17.03
C ALA A 54 12.91 1.97 16.39
N GLY A 55 12.35 2.87 17.23
CA GLY A 55 11.83 4.16 16.78
C GLY A 55 12.93 5.10 16.28
N GLU A 56 14.07 5.16 16.99
CA GLU A 56 15.24 5.96 16.59
C GLU A 56 15.86 5.47 15.28
N ASP A 57 16.03 4.15 15.12
CA ASP A 57 16.56 3.54 13.89
C ASP A 57 15.65 3.81 12.68
N ALA A 58 14.33 3.72 12.86
CA ALA A 58 13.35 4.02 11.82
C ALA A 58 13.36 5.51 11.43
N ALA A 59 13.45 6.40 12.42
CA ALA A 59 13.55 7.85 12.17
C ALA A 59 14.83 8.20 11.42
N LEU A 60 15.96 7.58 11.78
CA LEU A 60 17.24 7.79 11.09
C LEU A 60 17.20 7.28 9.65
N LEU A 61 16.57 6.12 9.40
CA LEU A 61 16.36 5.60 8.06
C LEU A 61 15.51 6.54 7.20
N LEU A 62 14.37 7.02 7.74
CA LEU A 62 13.51 7.97 7.04
C LEU A 62 14.26 9.25 6.71
N ALA A 63 15.01 9.82 7.67
CA ALA A 63 15.83 11.01 7.44
C ALA A 63 16.88 10.81 6.34
N ARG A 64 17.55 9.64 6.31
CA ARG A 64 18.50 9.29 5.23
C ARG A 64 17.82 9.16 3.87
N LEU A 65 16.63 8.56 3.83
CA LEU A 65 15.85 8.41 2.59
C LEU A 65 15.41 9.78 2.06
N GLN A 66 14.90 10.67 2.93
CA GLN A 66 14.53 12.04 2.56
C GLN A 66 15.73 12.84 2.06
N ALA A 67 16.89 12.75 2.75
CA ALA A 67 18.09 13.46 2.33
C ALA A 67 18.60 13.03 0.95
N ARG A 68 18.33 11.78 0.53
CA ARG A 68 18.81 11.23 -0.74
C ARG A 68 17.79 11.33 -1.88
N LEU A 69 16.51 11.19 -1.59
CA LEU A 69 15.43 11.22 -2.57
C LEU A 69 14.74 12.59 -2.68
N GLY A 70 15.11 13.54 -1.81
CA GLY A 70 14.44 14.83 -1.68
C GLY A 70 13.22 14.76 -0.75
N GLU A 71 12.71 15.93 -0.36
CA GLU A 71 11.57 16.06 0.56
C GLU A 71 10.30 15.35 0.04
N ASP A 72 10.10 15.32 -1.29
CA ASP A 72 8.94 14.68 -1.92
C ASP A 72 9.15 13.20 -2.26
N GLY A 73 10.38 12.68 -2.12
CA GLY A 73 10.77 11.32 -2.50
C GLY A 73 10.39 10.24 -1.49
N VAL A 74 9.91 10.65 -0.31
CA VAL A 74 9.41 9.74 0.74
C VAL A 74 8.05 10.26 1.20
N GLN A 75 7.00 9.46 0.99
CA GLN A 75 5.63 9.83 1.36
C GLN A 75 5.05 8.82 2.35
N ARG A 76 4.21 9.31 3.25
CA ARG A 76 3.42 8.49 4.16
C ARG A 76 2.04 8.26 3.57
N LEU A 77 1.49 7.06 3.74
CA LEU A 77 0.09 6.77 3.46
C LEU A 77 -0.74 6.98 4.71
N ASP A 78 -1.73 7.88 4.64
CA ASP A 78 -2.72 8.08 5.70
C ASP A 78 -4.08 7.56 5.23
N LEU A 79 -4.77 6.86 6.13
CA LEU A 79 -6.13 6.40 5.88
C LEU A 79 -7.10 7.58 5.89
N ARG A 80 -8.08 7.53 4.98
CA ARG A 80 -9.19 8.46 4.93
C ARG A 80 -10.48 7.69 5.12
N ALA A 81 -11.41 8.26 5.90
CA ALA A 81 -12.75 7.69 6.08
C ALA A 81 -13.61 7.92 4.83
N ASP A 82 -13.24 7.26 3.73
CA ASP A 82 -13.97 7.20 2.48
C ASP A 82 -13.98 5.76 1.99
N HIS A 83 -15.12 5.28 1.50
CA HIS A 83 -15.25 3.91 1.03
C HIS A 83 -14.74 3.72 -0.41
N ARG A 84 -14.62 4.80 -1.20
CA ARG A 84 -14.09 4.77 -2.56
C ARG A 84 -12.61 4.38 -2.51
N PRO A 85 -12.18 3.32 -3.22
CA PRO A 85 -10.78 2.87 -3.17
C PRO A 85 -9.77 3.98 -3.48
N GLU A 86 -10.09 4.85 -4.44
CA GLU A 86 -9.30 6.00 -4.85
C GLU A 86 -9.22 7.13 -3.81
N ALA A 87 -10.15 7.19 -2.85
CA ALA A 87 -10.23 8.26 -1.85
C ALA A 87 -10.06 7.75 -0.40
N ALA A 88 -9.95 6.43 -0.20
CA ALA A 88 -9.81 5.76 1.10
C ALA A 88 -8.44 6.00 1.76
N TRP A 89 -7.52 6.65 1.05
CA TRP A 89 -6.19 6.98 1.51
C TRP A 89 -5.71 8.29 0.88
N ARG A 90 -4.63 8.85 1.41
CA ARG A 90 -3.92 9.98 0.80
C ARG A 90 -2.43 9.89 1.07
N ASN A 91 -1.63 10.49 0.20
CA ASN A 91 -0.25 10.80 0.51
C ASN A 91 -0.21 11.96 1.52
N ALA A 92 0.55 11.77 2.58
CA ALA A 92 0.88 12.78 3.57
C ALA A 92 2.40 12.96 3.59
N GLY A 93 2.85 14.17 3.94
CA GLY A 93 4.26 14.43 4.17
C GLY A 93 4.79 13.54 5.31
N PRO A 94 6.04 13.07 5.25
CA PRO A 94 6.63 12.15 6.24
C PRO A 94 6.68 12.75 7.66
N SER A 95 6.67 14.08 7.78
CA SER A 95 6.66 14.84 9.04
C SER A 95 5.27 15.20 9.56
N ALA A 96 4.19 14.88 8.84
CA ALA A 96 2.84 15.14 9.31
C ALA A 96 2.56 14.29 10.57
N PRO A 97 1.90 14.86 11.60
CA PRO A 97 1.51 14.07 12.77
C PRO A 97 0.60 12.94 12.30
N ALA A 98 0.96 11.69 12.61
CA ALA A 98 0.09 10.56 12.33
C ALA A 98 -1.24 10.82 13.05
N ALA A 99 -2.34 10.91 12.31
CA ALA A 99 -3.66 10.93 12.89
C ALA A 99 -3.87 9.56 13.55
N THR A 100 -3.45 9.44 14.82
CA THR A 100 -3.66 8.23 15.57
C THR A 100 -5.17 7.96 15.59
N ALA A 101 -5.57 6.82 15.03
CA ALA A 101 -6.92 6.28 15.12
C ALA A 101 -7.24 5.83 16.57
N ARG A 102 -7.03 6.73 17.54
CA ARG A 102 -7.35 6.56 18.97
C ARG A 102 -8.50 7.44 19.43
N ALA A 103 -9.02 8.33 18.59
CA ALA A 103 -10.24 9.08 18.89
C ALA A 103 -11.49 8.20 18.66
N GLY A 104 -11.76 7.30 19.60
CA GLY A 104 -12.98 6.48 19.57
C GLY A 104 -13.27 5.67 20.83
N ARG A 105 -12.41 5.69 21.85
CA ARG A 105 -12.64 4.96 23.11
C ARG A 105 -12.86 5.83 24.35
N ASP A 106 -12.83 7.15 24.22
CA ASP A 106 -12.94 8.07 25.36
C ASP A 106 -14.16 8.99 25.24
N ALA A 107 -15.34 8.42 25.01
CA ALA A 107 -16.61 9.15 25.10
C ALA A 107 -17.81 8.20 25.36
N ALA A 108 -17.87 7.58 26.55
CA ALA A 108 -19.12 7.05 27.11
C ALA A 108 -19.00 6.73 28.61
N SER A 109 -18.82 7.76 29.45
CA SER A 109 -19.23 7.68 30.86
C SER A 109 -20.53 8.46 31.01
N GLY A 110 -21.63 7.86 30.55
CA GLY A 110 -22.98 8.37 30.71
C GLY A 110 -23.95 7.19 30.64
N PRO A 111 -24.94 7.08 31.55
CA PRO A 111 -25.83 5.94 31.57
C PRO A 111 -26.90 6.15 30.49
N LEU A 112 -26.81 5.44 29.36
CA LEU A 112 -27.92 5.42 28.40
C LEU A 112 -28.04 4.10 27.65
N SER A 113 -29.20 3.49 27.87
CA SER A 113 -29.97 2.60 27.00
C SER A 113 -29.25 1.43 26.33
N THR A 114 -29.56 0.24 26.84
CA THR A 114 -29.33 -1.07 26.22
C THR A 114 -30.13 -1.21 24.92
N TRP A 115 -29.68 -0.57 23.86
CA TRP A 115 -29.89 -1.07 22.50
C TRP A 115 -28.51 -1.45 21.98
N THR A 116 -28.05 -2.62 22.39
CA THR A 116 -26.89 -3.26 21.81
C THR A 116 -27.28 -3.73 20.42
N ALA A 117 -27.25 -2.81 19.45
CA ALA A 117 -27.17 -3.22 18.07
C ALA A 117 -25.97 -4.19 17.99
N PRO A 118 -26.12 -5.38 17.38
CA PRO A 118 -24.96 -6.23 17.16
C PRO A 118 -23.89 -5.38 16.46
N PRO A 119 -22.60 -5.52 16.82
CA PRO A 119 -21.54 -4.88 16.06
C PRO A 119 -21.81 -5.17 14.59
N PRO A 120 -21.78 -4.18 13.67
CA PRO A 120 -22.03 -4.43 12.26
C PRO A 120 -21.16 -5.63 11.90
N ALA A 121 -21.81 -6.73 11.51
CA ALA A 121 -21.12 -7.96 11.14
C ALA A 121 -19.98 -7.52 10.25
N SER A 122 -18.74 -7.78 10.68
CA SER A 122 -17.54 -7.37 9.97
C SER A 122 -17.74 -7.79 8.53
N THR A 123 -18.16 -6.84 7.69
CA THR A 123 -18.35 -7.05 6.27
C THR A 123 -16.99 -7.53 5.84
N SER A 124 -16.93 -8.82 5.46
CA SER A 124 -15.73 -9.52 5.03
C SER A 124 -14.83 -8.50 4.40
N ALA A 125 -13.77 -8.08 5.10
CA ALA A 125 -12.92 -7.01 4.62
C ALA A 125 -12.39 -7.53 3.29
N GLY A 126 -13.00 -7.06 2.20
CA GLY A 126 -12.75 -7.57 0.87
C GLY A 126 -11.25 -7.51 0.67
N LEU A 127 -10.67 -8.53 0.05
CA LEU A 127 -9.30 -8.42 -0.40
C LEU A 127 -9.30 -7.26 -1.42
N ARG A 128 -8.80 -6.10 -0.98
CA ARG A 128 -8.58 -4.93 -1.83
C ARG A 128 -7.09 -4.87 -2.14
N PRO A 129 -6.69 -4.71 -3.41
CA PRO A 129 -5.28 -4.62 -3.76
C PRO A 129 -4.69 -3.30 -3.23
N LEU A 130 -3.42 -3.32 -2.84
CA LEU A 130 -2.68 -2.09 -2.57
C LEU A 130 -2.40 -1.32 -3.86
N TRP A 131 -2.16 -2.04 -4.96
CA TRP A 131 -1.89 -1.44 -6.25
C TRP A 131 -3.18 -1.16 -7.04
N LEU A 132 -3.60 0.10 -7.00
CA LEU A 132 -4.65 0.63 -7.87
C LEU A 132 -4.05 1.34 -9.08
N LEU A 133 -4.72 1.20 -10.21
CA LEU A 133 -4.48 2.02 -11.39
C LEU A 133 -4.92 3.46 -11.12
N PRO A 134 -4.23 4.48 -11.66
CA PRO A 134 -4.65 5.87 -11.51
C PRO A 134 -6.07 6.15 -12.00
N ALA A 135 -6.53 5.39 -12.99
CA ALA A 135 -7.90 5.37 -13.45
C ALA A 135 -8.28 3.93 -13.86
N PRO A 136 -9.53 3.49 -13.58
CA PRO A 136 -10.04 2.22 -14.06
C PRO A 136 -9.93 2.10 -15.58
N ARG A 137 -9.53 0.93 -16.08
CA ARG A 137 -9.41 0.65 -17.51
C ARG A 137 -10.53 -0.28 -17.98
N PRO A 138 -11.22 0.02 -19.08
CA PRO A 138 -12.28 -0.85 -19.58
C PRO A 138 -11.71 -2.19 -20.04
N ILE A 139 -12.43 -3.27 -19.76
CA ILE A 139 -12.05 -4.64 -20.09
C ILE A 139 -13.22 -5.40 -20.71
N SER A 140 -12.90 -6.49 -21.41
CA SER A 140 -13.91 -7.45 -21.86
C SER A 140 -14.02 -8.58 -20.83
N ALA A 141 -15.18 -8.68 -20.16
CA ALA A 141 -15.44 -9.64 -19.10
C ALA A 141 -15.08 -11.12 -19.42
N PRO A 142 -15.29 -11.64 -20.65
CA PRO A 142 -15.00 -13.05 -20.96
C PRO A 142 -13.55 -13.50 -20.76
N ARG A 143 -12.59 -12.57 -20.64
CA ARG A 143 -11.18 -12.88 -20.37
C ARG A 143 -10.90 -13.15 -18.88
N TYR A 144 -11.86 -12.92 -17.99
CA TYR A 144 -11.66 -12.94 -16.54
C TYR A 144 -12.53 -13.98 -15.85
N THR A 145 -11.95 -14.73 -14.93
CA THR A 145 -12.65 -15.70 -14.07
C THR A 145 -12.88 -15.08 -12.70
N LEU A 146 -14.13 -14.92 -12.28
CA LEU A 146 -14.48 -14.38 -10.96
C LEU A 146 -14.20 -15.42 -9.86
N LEU A 147 -13.56 -15.00 -8.77
CA LEU A 147 -13.10 -15.86 -7.68
C LEU A 147 -13.91 -15.74 -6.39
N GLY A 148 -15.06 -15.07 -6.42
CA GLY A 148 -15.90 -14.88 -5.24
C GLY A 148 -17.11 -13.99 -5.48
N ALA A 149 -17.78 -13.64 -4.38
CA ALA A 149 -18.91 -12.72 -4.38
C ALA A 149 -18.45 -11.27 -4.63
N ALA A 150 -19.39 -10.45 -5.10
CA ALA A 150 -19.16 -9.03 -5.31
C ALA A 150 -19.02 -8.27 -3.99
N GLU A 151 -18.07 -7.35 -3.93
CA GLU A 151 -18.07 -6.24 -2.97
C GLU A 151 -18.75 -5.03 -3.63
N ARG A 152 -19.96 -4.70 -3.17
CA ARG A 152 -20.68 -3.52 -3.65
C ARG A 152 -20.20 -2.26 -2.95
N ILE A 153 -19.81 -1.26 -3.73
CA ILE A 153 -19.48 0.08 -3.25
C ILE A 153 -20.45 1.07 -3.88
N GLU A 154 -21.35 1.60 -3.04
CA GLU A 154 -22.28 2.69 -3.37
C GLU A 154 -22.06 3.85 -2.38
N THR A 155 -21.47 4.95 -2.84
CA THR A 155 -21.02 6.05 -1.97
C THR A 155 -20.83 7.35 -2.78
N GLY A 156 -20.52 8.47 -2.13
CA GLY A 156 -20.25 9.75 -2.82
C GLY A 156 -21.49 10.49 -3.33
N TRP A 157 -22.70 10.04 -2.96
CA TRP A 157 -23.93 10.75 -3.32
C TRP A 157 -24.09 12.10 -2.58
N TRP A 158 -23.37 12.29 -1.47
CA TRP A 158 -23.38 13.53 -0.67
C TRP A 158 -22.40 14.61 -1.13
N ASP A 159 -21.38 14.25 -1.94
CA ASP A 159 -20.35 15.19 -2.40
C ASP A 159 -20.42 15.47 -3.91
N GLY A 160 -21.48 14.99 -4.57
CA GLY A 160 -21.71 15.20 -6.00
C GLY A 160 -20.90 14.28 -6.91
N MET A 161 -20.14 13.33 -6.35
CA MET A 161 -19.36 12.35 -7.10
C MET A 161 -19.79 10.92 -6.73
N PRO A 162 -21.05 10.54 -7.04
CA PRO A 162 -21.56 9.21 -6.70
C PRO A 162 -20.81 8.14 -7.49
N VAL A 163 -20.54 7.03 -6.83
CA VAL A 163 -20.06 5.81 -7.48
C VAL A 163 -20.92 4.64 -7.06
N ARG A 164 -21.24 3.76 -8.02
CA ARG A 164 -22.00 2.54 -7.80
C ARG A 164 -21.36 1.40 -8.59
N ARG A 165 -20.61 0.56 -7.88
CA ARG A 165 -19.72 -0.44 -8.50
C ARG A 165 -19.81 -1.77 -7.74
N ASP A 166 -19.86 -2.86 -8.48
CA ASP A 166 -19.71 -4.21 -7.94
C ASP A 166 -18.31 -4.72 -8.24
N TYR A 167 -17.45 -4.76 -7.23
CA TYR A 167 -16.08 -5.24 -7.34
C TYR A 167 -15.99 -6.74 -7.16
N TYR A 168 -15.13 -7.37 -7.94
CA TYR A 168 -14.84 -8.79 -7.87
C TYR A 168 -13.33 -9.00 -7.85
N LEU A 169 -12.91 -9.96 -7.02
CA LEU A 169 -11.62 -10.60 -7.22
C LEU A 169 -11.75 -11.48 -8.47
N ALA A 170 -10.89 -11.28 -9.44
CA ALA A 170 -10.87 -12.04 -10.68
C ALA A 170 -9.46 -12.51 -11.02
N ARG A 171 -9.37 -13.55 -11.83
CA ARG A 171 -8.13 -13.99 -12.45
C ARG A 171 -8.20 -13.75 -13.95
N ASP A 172 -7.19 -13.13 -14.54
CA ASP A 172 -7.13 -12.98 -16.00
C ASP A 172 -6.62 -14.26 -16.69
N ALA A 173 -6.56 -14.24 -18.02
CA ALA A 173 -6.10 -15.36 -18.83
C ALA A 173 -4.61 -15.74 -18.61
N ASP A 174 -3.83 -14.85 -18.01
CA ASP A 174 -2.41 -15.00 -17.72
C ASP A 174 -2.20 -15.40 -16.23
N GLU A 175 -3.27 -15.84 -15.56
CA GLU A 175 -3.36 -16.22 -14.14
C GLU A 175 -3.07 -15.08 -13.14
N VAL A 176 -3.07 -13.82 -13.59
CA VAL A 176 -2.86 -12.65 -12.74
C VAL A 176 -4.13 -12.33 -11.96
N LEU A 177 -3.98 -12.15 -10.64
CA LEU A 177 -5.07 -11.72 -9.77
C LEU A 177 -5.33 -10.22 -9.95
N CYS A 178 -6.56 -9.91 -10.34
CA CYS A 178 -7.04 -8.59 -10.67
C CYS A 178 -8.24 -8.23 -9.79
N TRP A 179 -8.41 -6.93 -9.56
CA TRP A 179 -9.60 -6.38 -8.94
C TRP A 179 -10.37 -5.62 -10.02
N ILE A 180 -11.48 -6.21 -10.43
CA ILE A 180 -12.32 -5.71 -11.52
C ILE A 180 -13.67 -5.28 -10.96
N PHE A 181 -14.40 -4.41 -11.66
CA PHE A 181 -15.76 -4.09 -11.28
C PHE A 181 -16.68 -3.93 -12.48
N GLU A 182 -17.96 -4.17 -12.24
CA GLU A 182 -19.04 -3.76 -13.12
C GLU A 182 -19.62 -2.41 -12.64
N SER A 183 -19.84 -1.49 -13.58
CA SER A 183 -20.56 -0.25 -13.28
C SER A 183 -22.07 -0.52 -13.19
N LEU A 184 -22.70 -0.11 -12.09
CA LEU A 184 -24.16 -0.21 -11.94
C LEU A 184 -24.91 0.90 -12.69
N ASP A 185 -24.22 2.01 -13.01
CA ASP A 185 -24.78 3.11 -13.80
C ASP A 185 -24.83 2.78 -15.30
N ALA A 186 -23.93 1.90 -15.75
CA ALA A 186 -23.90 1.35 -17.11
C ALA A 186 -23.68 -0.17 -17.06
N PRO A 187 -24.73 -0.96 -16.76
CA PRO A 187 -24.63 -2.41 -16.66
C PRO A 187 -24.01 -3.05 -17.91
N GLY A 188 -23.17 -4.05 -17.70
CA GLY A 188 -22.37 -4.69 -18.75
C GLY A 188 -21.04 -3.99 -19.07
N GLN A 189 -20.76 -2.81 -18.49
CA GLN A 189 -19.43 -2.19 -18.58
C GLN A 189 -18.52 -2.64 -17.45
N TRP A 190 -17.45 -3.34 -17.83
CA TRP A 190 -16.46 -3.91 -16.91
C TRP A 190 -15.15 -3.13 -16.97
N PHE A 191 -14.52 -2.97 -15.82
CA PHE A 191 -13.25 -2.27 -15.68
C PHE A 191 -12.30 -3.04 -14.78
N VAL A 192 -11.00 -3.00 -15.07
CA VAL A 192 -9.94 -3.35 -14.11
C VAL A 192 -9.53 -2.10 -13.36
N HIS A 193 -9.43 -2.20 -12.03
CA HIS A 193 -9.02 -1.08 -11.17
C HIS A 193 -7.70 -1.34 -10.46
N GLY A 194 -7.32 -2.60 -10.21
CA GLY A 194 -6.07 -2.91 -9.53
C GLY A 194 -5.62 -4.35 -9.70
N TYR A 195 -4.43 -4.64 -9.19
CA TYR A 195 -3.77 -5.94 -9.30
C TYR A 195 -3.23 -6.38 -7.94
N PHE A 196 -3.22 -7.69 -7.69
CA PHE A 196 -2.59 -8.30 -6.53
C PHE A 196 -1.23 -8.87 -6.92
N GLY A 197 -0.19 -8.58 -6.15
CA GLY A 197 1.18 -9.01 -6.38
C GLY A 197 2.10 -8.61 -5.24
#